data_AF-A0A7Y5ITX4-F1
#
_entry.id   AF-A0A7Y5ITX4-F1
#
_cell.length_a   1.000
_cell.length_b   1.000
_cell.length_c   1.000
_cell.angle_alpha   90.00
_cell.angle_beta   90.00
_cell.angle_gamma   90.00
#
_symmetry.space_group_name_H-M   'P 1'
#
loop_
_entity.id
_entity.type
_entity.pdbx_description
1 polymer ?
#
loop_
_entity_poly.entity_id
_entity_poly.type
_entity_poly.pdbx_seq_one_letter_code
_entity_poly.pdbx_strand_id
1 'polypeptide(L)'
;MSAPRSGLCSAWHSASVRAQLIDARTKELGDWRGEMLARIRRLIRQADPEGVEEVKWRKLSDPMGVPVWSHAGIICTGETYKNVVKLTFAKGASLEDPSGLFNSSLEGNARQAAALPGWVP
;
A
#
# COMPACT_ATOMS: atom_id res chain seq x y z
N MET A 1 5.20 22.12 38.11
CA MET A 1 6.13 21.12 37.57
C MET A 1 5.41 20.29 36.51
N SER A 2 5.92 20.36 35.28
CA SER A 2 5.73 19.55 34.06
C SER A 2 4.37 18.96 33.68
N ALA A 3 3.80 19.50 32.60
CA ALA A 3 2.83 18.81 31.73
C ALA A 3 3.56 17.86 30.75
N PRO A 4 2.97 16.71 30.33
CA PRO A 4 3.61 15.83 29.36
C PRO A 4 3.19 16.11 27.90
N ARG A 5 4.19 16.14 27.01
CA ARG A 5 4.22 15.65 25.62
C ARG A 5 3.22 16.23 24.60
N SER A 6 3.60 17.37 24.02
CA SER A 6 3.00 17.97 22.80
C SER A 6 3.30 17.22 21.49
N GLY A 7 4.13 16.17 21.49
CA GLY A 7 4.55 15.46 20.27
C GLY A 7 3.54 14.45 19.70
N LEU A 8 2.60 13.96 20.52
CA LEU A 8 1.68 12.88 20.10
C LEU A 8 0.59 13.40 19.15
N CYS A 9 -0.06 14.52 19.45
CA CYS A 9 -1.23 15.01 18.70
C CYS A 9 -0.95 15.25 17.20
N SER A 10 0.23 15.79 16.86
CA SER A 10 0.62 16.06 15.46
C SER A 10 0.89 14.77 14.66
N ALA A 11 1.50 13.77 15.29
CA ALA A 11 1.79 12.49 14.65
C ALA A 11 0.51 11.69 14.34
N TRP A 12 -0.48 11.70 15.25
CA TRP A 12 -1.80 11.08 15.04
C TRP A 12 -2.58 11.73 13.89
N HIS A 13 -2.61 13.07 13.84
CA HIS A 13 -3.25 13.80 12.74
C HIS A 13 -2.58 13.50 11.39
N SER A 14 -1.25 13.46 11.35
CA SER A 14 -0.50 13.18 10.13
C SER A 14 -0.72 11.74 9.64
N ALA A 15 -0.77 10.75 10.54
CA ALA A 15 -1.05 9.36 10.18
C ALA A 15 -2.48 9.19 9.64
N SER A 16 -3.46 9.83 10.29
CA SER A 16 -4.87 9.81 9.85
C SER A 16 -5.05 10.46 8.48
N VAL A 17 -4.43 11.62 8.23
CA VAL A 17 -4.47 12.29 6.92
C VAL A 17 -3.85 11.43 5.82
N ARG A 18 -2.73 10.74 6.10
CA ARG A 18 -2.09 9.87 5.09
C ARG A 18 -2.92 8.64 4.76
N ALA A 19 -3.58 8.05 5.75
CA ALA A 19 -4.54 6.96 5.56
C ALA A 19 -5.73 7.41 4.67
N GLN A 20 -6.26 8.61 4.91
CA GLN A 20 -7.37 9.18 4.12
C GLN A 20 -7.02 9.37 2.64
N LEU A 21 -5.74 9.56 2.29
CA LEU A 21 -5.32 9.66 0.89
C LEU A 21 -5.49 8.33 0.13
N ILE A 22 -5.32 7.20 0.82
CA ILE A 22 -5.58 5.88 0.22
C ILE A 22 -7.09 5.64 0.07
N ASP A 23 -7.90 6.11 1.03
CA ASP A 23 -9.37 6.11 0.90
C ASP A 23 -9.83 6.91 -0.33
N ALA A 24 -9.29 8.12 -0.50
CA ALA A 24 -9.58 8.97 -1.66
C ALA A 24 -9.22 8.27 -2.98
N ARG A 25 -8.02 7.68 -3.07
CA ARG A 25 -7.59 6.93 -4.27
C ARG A 25 -8.51 5.75 -4.59
N THR A 26 -8.92 5.01 -3.57
CA THR A 26 -9.82 3.86 -3.73
C THR A 26 -11.16 4.31 -4.31
N LYS A 27 -11.71 5.42 -3.81
CA LYS A 27 -12.96 5.99 -4.32
C LYS A 27 -12.81 6.56 -5.74
N GLU A 28 -11.69 7.22 -6.03
CA GLU A 28 -11.45 7.86 -7.32
C GLU A 28 -11.27 6.86 -8.47
N LEU A 29 -10.71 5.67 -8.19
CA LEU A 29 -10.63 4.61 -9.20
C LEU A 29 -12.01 4.12 -9.67
N GLY A 30 -13.01 4.11 -8.78
CA GLY A 30 -14.42 3.82 -9.12
C GLY A 30 -14.70 2.46 -9.76
N ASP A 31 -13.70 1.58 -9.85
CA ASP A 31 -13.78 0.27 -10.50
C ASP A 31 -13.12 -0.82 -9.63
N TRP A 32 -13.01 -2.03 -10.18
CA TRP A 32 -12.47 -3.21 -9.51
C TRP A 32 -11.05 -3.00 -8.93
N ARG A 33 -10.26 -2.06 -9.48
CA ARG A 33 -8.91 -1.76 -8.98
C ARG A 33 -8.98 -1.05 -7.64
N GLY A 34 -9.96 -0.15 -7.47
CA GLY A 34 -10.29 0.47 -6.19
C GLY A 34 -10.69 -0.58 -5.16
N GLU A 35 -11.63 -1.46 -5.52
CA GLU A 35 -12.07 -2.55 -4.62
C GLU A 35 -10.92 -3.47 -4.20
N MET A 36 -10.04 -3.81 -5.15
CA MET A 36 -8.87 -4.62 -4.87
C MET A 36 -7.88 -3.91 -3.92
N LEU A 37 -7.59 -2.62 -4.14
CA LEU A 37 -6.77 -1.84 -3.22
C LEU A 37 -7.37 -1.75 -1.81
N ALA A 38 -8.69 -1.56 -1.69
CA ALA A 38 -9.37 -1.58 -0.39
C ALA A 38 -9.23 -2.94 0.30
N ARG A 39 -9.40 -4.04 -0.45
CA ARG A 39 -9.22 -5.40 0.07
C ARG A 39 -7.80 -5.62 0.57
N ILE A 40 -6.79 -5.24 -0.21
CA ILE A 40 -5.38 -5.39 0.16
C ILE A 40 -5.08 -4.58 1.42
N ARG A 41 -5.51 -3.31 1.47
CA ARG A 41 -5.32 -2.47 2.65
C ARG A 41 -5.92 -3.09 3.91
N ARG A 42 -7.13 -3.65 3.80
CA ARG A 42 -7.78 -4.34 4.93
C ARG A 42 -6.95 -5.52 5.42
N LEU A 43 -6.38 -6.32 4.51
CA LEU A 43 -5.51 -7.44 4.86
C LEU A 43 -4.21 -6.96 5.53
N ILE A 44 -3.59 -5.90 5.02
CA ILE A 44 -2.37 -5.33 5.61
C ILE A 44 -2.66 -4.83 7.03
N ARG A 45 -3.78 -4.12 7.25
CA ARG A 45 -4.17 -3.65 8.60
C ARG A 45 -4.49 -4.79 9.57
N GLN A 46 -5.05 -5.89 9.06
CA GLN A 46 -5.31 -7.08 9.88
C GLN A 46 -4.01 -7.77 10.30
N ALA A 47 -3.03 -7.84 9.39
CA ALA A 47 -1.73 -8.44 9.65
C ALA A 47 -0.82 -7.52 10.50
N ASP A 48 -0.93 -6.21 10.32
CA ASP A 48 -0.11 -5.20 10.97
C ASP A 48 -0.91 -3.92 11.29
N PRO A 49 -1.60 -3.89 12.46
CA PRO A 49 -2.41 -2.76 12.87
C PRO A 49 -1.61 -1.47 13.11
N GLU A 50 -0.31 -1.57 13.38
CA GLU A 50 0.59 -0.43 13.60
C GLU A 50 1.27 0.05 12.30
N GLY A 51 0.96 -0.60 11.18
CA GLY A 51 1.45 -0.23 9.86
C GLY A 51 1.09 1.20 9.48
N VAL A 52 2.09 1.95 9.03
CA VAL A 52 1.93 3.32 8.52
C VAL A 52 1.51 3.27 7.06
N GLU A 53 0.42 3.96 6.76
CA GLU A 53 -0.12 4.15 5.42
C GLU A 53 0.30 5.51 4.87
N GLU A 54 0.83 5.54 3.66
CA GLU A 54 1.24 6.77 2.99
C GLU A 54 0.93 6.71 1.49
N VAL A 55 0.96 7.88 0.83
CA VAL A 55 0.98 7.99 -0.62
C VAL A 55 2.29 8.67 -1.03
N LYS A 56 3.10 8.01 -1.85
CA LYS A 56 4.40 8.50 -2.32
C LYS A 56 4.42 8.68 -3.83
N TRP A 57 5.43 9.38 -4.33
CA TRP A 57 5.67 9.57 -5.78
C TRP A 57 4.50 10.18 -6.55
N ARG A 58 3.77 11.13 -5.95
CA ARG A 58 2.81 11.98 -6.69
C ARG A 58 3.56 12.81 -7.73
N LYS A 59 3.11 12.75 -8.98
CA LYS A 59 3.69 13.46 -10.13
C LYS A 59 2.59 14.23 -10.83
N LEU A 60 2.95 15.20 -11.69
CA LEU A 60 1.98 15.90 -12.54
C LEU A 60 1.20 14.93 -13.43
N SER A 61 1.84 13.85 -13.89
CA SER A 61 1.23 12.80 -14.71
C SER A 61 0.48 11.71 -13.90
N ASP A 62 0.69 11.65 -12.59
CA ASP A 62 -0.04 10.76 -11.67
C ASP A 62 -0.27 11.53 -10.36
N PRO A 63 -1.32 12.38 -10.32
CA PRO A 63 -1.61 13.22 -9.16
C PRO A 63 -2.03 12.40 -7.94
N MET A 64 -2.49 11.16 -8.17
CA MET A 64 -2.94 10.26 -7.13
C MET A 64 -1.78 9.55 -6.42
N GLY A 65 -0.64 9.35 -7.11
CA GLY A 65 0.58 8.74 -6.54
C GLY A 65 0.40 7.28 -6.11
N VAL A 66 1.39 6.70 -5.45
CA VAL A 66 1.42 5.28 -5.13
C VAL A 66 1.17 5.05 -3.64
N PRO A 67 0.14 4.27 -3.26
CA PRO A 67 -0.02 3.72 -1.92
C PRO A 67 1.23 2.96 -1.45
N VAL A 68 1.71 3.30 -0.26
CA VAL A 68 2.85 2.64 0.40
C VAL A 68 2.46 2.30 1.83
N TRP A 69 2.67 1.03 2.20
CA TRP A 69 2.53 0.54 3.57
C TRP A 69 3.91 0.26 4.16
N SER A 70 4.13 0.68 5.41
CA SER A 70 5.44 0.56 6.05
C SER A 70 5.34 0.36 7.56
N HIS A 71 6.20 -0.49 8.12
CA HIS A 71 6.43 -0.65 9.55
C HIS A 71 7.91 -0.97 9.74
N ALA A 72 8.65 -0.04 10.35
CA ALA A 72 10.12 -0.10 10.46
C ALA A 72 10.83 -0.35 9.10
N GLY A 73 10.23 0.14 8.01
CA GLY A 73 10.64 -0.13 6.62
C GLY A 73 9.42 -0.32 5.72
N ILE A 74 9.59 -0.26 4.40
CA ILE A 74 8.48 -0.49 3.46
C ILE A 74 8.08 -1.97 3.53
N ILE A 75 6.79 -2.24 3.73
CA ILE A 75 6.20 -3.57 3.63
C ILE A 75 5.91 -3.83 2.15
N CYS A 76 5.04 -3.01 1.56
CA CYS A 76 4.72 -3.09 0.14
C CYS A 76 4.22 -1.75 -0.45
N THR A 77 4.22 -1.69 -1.78
CA THR A 77 3.58 -0.62 -2.58
C THR A 77 2.40 -1.18 -3.36
N GLY A 78 1.39 -0.37 -3.66
CA GLY A 78 0.18 -0.77 -4.40
C GLY A 78 -0.08 0.10 -5.62
N GLU A 79 0.51 -0.26 -6.75
CA GLU A 79 0.38 0.45 -8.02
C GLU A 79 -0.84 -0.07 -8.79
N THR A 80 -1.60 0.82 -9.42
CA THR A 80 -2.73 0.42 -10.28
C THR A 80 -2.44 0.79 -11.72
N TYR A 81 -2.59 -0.18 -12.60
CA TYR A 81 -2.49 -0.01 -14.04
C TYR A 81 -3.87 -0.23 -14.69
N LYS A 82 -3.95 -0.15 -16.02
CA LYS A 82 -5.22 -0.35 -16.73
C LYS A 82 -5.86 -1.71 -16.44
N ASN A 83 -5.05 -2.77 -16.40
CA ASN A 83 -5.55 -4.16 -16.35
C ASN A 83 -5.08 -4.95 -15.13
N VAL A 84 -4.20 -4.38 -14.30
CA VAL A 84 -3.60 -5.08 -13.16
C VAL A 84 -3.47 -4.15 -11.97
N VAL A 85 -3.62 -4.70 -10.76
CA VAL A 85 -3.12 -4.10 -9.53
C VAL A 85 -1.81 -4.79 -9.18
N LYS A 86 -0.72 -4.03 -9.12
CA LYS A 86 0.62 -4.53 -8.83
C LYS A 86 0.98 -4.20 -7.39
N LEU A 87 1.26 -5.24 -6.61
CA LEU A 87 1.82 -5.10 -5.28
C LEU A 87 3.31 -5.43 -5.30
N THR A 88 4.17 -4.53 -4.83
CA THR A 88 5.60 -4.81 -4.72
C THR A 88 5.99 -4.90 -3.25
N PHE A 89 6.44 -6.07 -2.79
CA PHE A 89 6.89 -6.31 -1.42
C PHE A 89 8.39 -6.10 -1.30
N ALA A 90 8.83 -5.27 -0.35
CA ALA A 90 10.24 -4.91 -0.22
C ALA A 90 11.12 -6.04 0.37
N LYS A 91 10.50 -7.01 1.05
CA LYS A 91 11.11 -8.25 1.57
C LYS A 91 10.44 -9.51 0.97
N GLY A 92 9.94 -9.40 -0.26
CA GLY A 92 9.10 -10.42 -0.88
C GLY A 92 9.74 -11.81 -1.00
N ALA A 93 11.08 -11.91 -1.05
CA ALA A 93 11.80 -13.18 -1.13
C ALA A 93 11.56 -14.16 0.05
N SER A 94 10.88 -13.71 1.11
CA SER A 94 10.55 -14.51 2.30
C SER A 94 9.05 -14.85 2.43
N LEU A 95 8.18 -14.45 1.49
CA LEU A 95 6.78 -14.90 1.49
C LEU A 95 6.65 -16.20 0.70
N GLU A 96 6.02 -17.20 1.32
CA GLU A 96 5.58 -18.40 0.62
C GLU A 96 4.51 -18.02 -0.42
N ASP A 97 4.67 -18.48 -1.66
CA ASP A 97 3.71 -18.29 -2.75
C ASP A 97 2.99 -19.60 -3.08
N PRO A 98 2.03 -20.04 -2.26
CA PRO A 98 1.31 -21.28 -2.53
C PRO A 98 0.41 -21.19 -3.78
N SER A 99 0.20 -19.98 -4.33
CA SER A 99 -0.74 -19.71 -5.43
C SER A 99 -0.09 -19.32 -6.76
N GLY A 100 1.23 -19.14 -6.81
CA GLY A 100 1.95 -18.66 -8.00
C GLY A 100 1.55 -17.24 -8.43
N LEU A 101 1.09 -16.40 -7.49
CA LEU A 101 0.61 -15.05 -7.78
C LEU A 101 1.74 -14.01 -7.89
N PHE A 102 2.97 -14.35 -7.45
CA PHE A 102 4.13 -13.48 -7.60
C PHE A 102 4.80 -13.70 -8.96
N ASN A 103 4.66 -12.70 -9.84
CA ASN A 103 5.45 -12.64 -11.06
C ASN A 103 6.77 -11.95 -10.72
N SER A 104 7.84 -12.75 -10.59
CA SER A 104 9.19 -12.25 -10.30
C SER A 104 9.70 -11.43 -11.49
N SER A 105 9.52 -10.11 -11.46
CA SER A 105 10.15 -9.22 -12.43
C SER A 105 10.84 -8.08 -11.68
N LEU A 106 12.08 -8.34 -11.27
CA LEU A 106 13.25 -7.47 -11.45
C LEU A 106 14.43 -8.19 -10.79
N GLU A 107 15.38 -8.64 -11.62
CA GLU A 107 16.65 -9.21 -11.19
C GLU A 107 17.30 -8.39 -10.06
N GLY A 108 17.65 -9.07 -8.97
CA GLY A 108 18.46 -8.51 -7.89
C GLY A 108 17.73 -8.45 -6.55
N ASN A 109 17.83 -9.54 -5.78
CA ASN A 109 17.71 -9.64 -4.32
C ASN A 109 16.67 -8.76 -3.59
N ALA A 110 15.68 -9.46 -2.99
CA ALA A 110 14.77 -9.04 -1.91
C ALA A 110 13.36 -8.55 -2.26
N ARG A 111 12.99 -8.33 -3.53
CA ARG A 111 11.63 -7.83 -3.89
C ARG A 111 10.82 -8.82 -4.71
N GLN A 112 9.56 -9.04 -4.35
CA GLN A 112 8.60 -9.79 -5.18
C GLN A 112 7.42 -8.89 -5.52
N ALA A 113 6.89 -9.03 -6.73
CA ALA A 113 5.72 -8.31 -7.19
C ALA A 113 4.57 -9.29 -7.48
N ALA A 114 3.39 -9.05 -6.92
CA ALA A 114 2.17 -9.76 -7.28
C ALA A 114 1.38 -8.90 -8.27
N ALA A 115 0.97 -9.48 -9.39
CA ALA A 115 0.07 -8.85 -10.34
C ALA A 115 -1.28 -9.55 -10.26
N LEU A 116 -2.31 -8.84 -9.80
CA LEU A 116 -3.67 -9.38 -9.74
C LEU A 116 -4.40 -9.00 -11.04
N PRO A 117 -4.66 -9.97 -11.94
CA PRO A 117 -5.42 -9.70 -13.16
C PRO A 117 -6.87 -9.36 -12.81
N GLY A 118 -7.55 -8.65 -13.72
CA GLY A 118 -8.96 -8.28 -13.55
C GLY A 118 -9.82 -9.50 -13.23
N TRP A 119 -10.41 -9.50 -12.04
CA TRP A 119 -11.47 -10.43 -11.68
C TRP A 119 -12.72 -10.03 -12.48
N VAL A 120 -13.11 -10.87 -13.42
CA VAL A 120 -14.43 -10.82 -14.06
C VAL A 120 -15.34 -11.74 -13.24
N PRO A 121 -16.51 -11.27 -12.75
CA PRO A 121 -17.43 -12.06 -11.95
C PRO A 121 -17.89 -13.35 -12.66
#